data_AF-L9Z964-F1
#
_entry.id   AF-L9Z964-F1
#
_cell.length_a   1.000
_cell.length_b   1.000
_cell.length_c   1.000
_cell.angle_alpha   90.00
_cell.angle_beta   90.00
_cell.angle_gamma   90.00
#
_symmetry.space_group_name_H-M   'P 1'
#
loop_
_entity.id
_entity.type
_entity.pdbx_description
1 polymer ?
#
loop_
_entity_poly.entity_id
_entity_poly.type
_entity_poly.pdbx_seq_one_letter_code
_entity_poly.pdbx_strand_id
1 'polypeptide(L)'
;MVALAVLGGILVARNRYEEPASAAADSEPSREEFVTDRERVQQLLRENGGRMKQSQIVDSVDWSKAKVSRLLADLEDDGRITKLRLGRENLVCLPGHEPTASKSPEQVNDD
;
A
#
# COMPACT_ATOMS: atom_id res chain seq x y z
N MET A 1 3.86 -6.51 -46.03
CA MET A 1 2.82 -5.58 -45.55
C MET A 1 2.29 -6.14 -44.24
N VAL A 2 2.69 -5.58 -43.09
CA VAL A 2 2.07 -4.43 -42.40
C VAL A 2 0.66 -4.77 -41.89
N ALA A 3 0.63 -5.16 -40.61
CA ALA A 3 -0.11 -4.57 -39.50
C ALA A 3 -1.62 -4.26 -39.55
N LEU A 4 -2.16 -4.29 -38.31
CA LEU A 4 -3.31 -3.58 -37.73
C LEU A 4 -4.66 -4.31 -37.59
N ALA A 5 -4.91 -4.72 -36.34
CA ALA A 5 -6.01 -4.34 -35.44
C ALA A 5 -7.45 -4.26 -35.98
N VAL A 6 -8.42 -4.81 -35.21
CA VAL A 6 -9.54 -4.06 -34.57
C VAL A 6 -10.65 -4.99 -34.02
N LEU A 7 -10.98 -4.77 -32.74
CA LEU A 7 -12.28 -4.79 -32.03
C LEU A 7 -13.17 -6.05 -31.89
N GLY A 8 -13.68 -6.19 -30.65
CA GLY A 8 -15.04 -6.62 -30.31
C GLY A 8 -15.17 -8.13 -30.04
N GLY A 9 -15.40 -8.62 -28.83
CA GLY A 9 -16.39 -8.19 -27.85
C GLY A 9 -17.71 -8.89 -28.13
N ILE A 10 -18.03 -9.96 -27.39
CA ILE A 10 -19.37 -10.33 -26.88
C ILE A 10 -19.22 -11.59 -25.99
N LEU A 11 -19.50 -11.38 -24.70
CA LEU A 11 -19.64 -12.40 -23.66
C LEU A 11 -21.10 -12.89 -23.70
N VAL A 12 -21.36 -14.12 -24.12
CA VAL A 12 -22.65 -14.78 -23.90
C VAL A 12 -22.50 -15.74 -22.73
N ALA A 13 -22.90 -15.24 -21.56
CA ALA A 13 -23.08 -16.02 -20.35
C ALA A 13 -24.24 -17.00 -20.57
N ARG A 14 -23.92 -18.30 -20.70
CA ARG A 14 -24.92 -19.37 -20.63
C ARG A 14 -25.09 -19.74 -19.16
N ASN A 15 -25.96 -19.01 -18.46
CA ASN A 15 -26.38 -19.35 -17.11
C ASN A 15 -27.41 -20.48 -17.17
N ARG A 16 -26.94 -21.72 -17.05
CA ARG A 16 -27.76 -22.88 -16.68
C ARG A 16 -26.96 -23.70 -15.69
N TYR A 17 -27.36 -23.72 -14.43
CA TYR A 17 -27.32 -24.82 -13.46
C TYR A 17 -28.08 -24.26 -12.24
N GLU A 18 -29.37 -24.58 -12.11
CA GLU A 18 -29.90 -25.63 -11.22
C GLU A 18 -29.43 -25.51 -9.77
N GLU A 19 -30.36 -25.16 -8.90
CA GLU A 19 -30.34 -25.31 -7.44
C GLU A 19 -31.51 -26.23 -7.07
N PRO A 20 -31.65 -26.78 -5.84
CA PRO A 20 -30.71 -26.89 -4.72
C PRO A 20 -30.71 -28.32 -4.09
N ALA A 21 -29.66 -28.72 -3.35
CA ALA A 21 -29.79 -29.53 -2.11
C ALA A 21 -28.44 -30.04 -1.56
N SER A 22 -28.27 -29.81 -0.25
CA SER A 22 -27.52 -30.64 0.69
C SER A 22 -25.99 -30.67 0.58
N ALA A 23 -25.32 -29.94 1.46
CA ALA A 23 -24.65 -30.53 2.62
C ALA A 23 -23.77 -29.48 3.32
N ALA A 24 -23.69 -29.62 4.64
CA ALA A 24 -22.91 -28.82 5.55
C ALA A 24 -21.48 -28.54 5.08
N ALA A 25 -21.15 -27.25 5.00
CA ALA A 25 -19.88 -26.72 5.47
C ALA A 25 -20.13 -25.22 5.71
N ASP A 26 -20.43 -24.89 6.95
CA ASP A 26 -20.11 -23.58 7.50
C ASP A 26 -18.58 -23.47 7.45
N SER A 27 -18.09 -23.11 6.27
CA SER A 27 -16.77 -22.56 6.09
C SER A 27 -17.05 -21.10 5.80
N GLU A 28 -17.36 -20.34 6.87
CA GLU A 28 -17.01 -18.93 6.94
C GLU A 28 -15.65 -18.81 6.22
N PRO A 29 -15.56 -18.17 5.04
CA PRO A 29 -14.26 -17.96 4.44
C PRO A 29 -13.49 -17.20 5.50
N SER A 30 -12.48 -17.86 6.07
CA SER A 30 -11.55 -17.26 7.01
C SER A 30 -11.24 -15.89 6.43
N ARG A 31 -11.66 -14.83 7.15
CA ARG A 31 -11.35 -13.45 6.81
C ARG A 31 -9.84 -13.32 6.98
N GLU A 32 -9.09 -13.89 6.04
CA GLU A 32 -7.76 -13.46 5.71
C GLU A 32 -7.97 -12.03 5.24
N GLU A 33 -7.93 -11.10 6.19
CA GLU A 33 -8.01 -9.69 5.92
C GLU A 33 -6.91 -9.41 4.89
N PHE A 34 -7.31 -9.23 3.64
CA PHE A 34 -6.37 -8.92 2.56
C PHE A 34 -5.71 -7.59 2.92
N VAL A 35 -4.53 -7.66 3.54
CA VAL A 35 -3.74 -6.49 3.91
C VAL A 35 -3.29 -5.84 2.61
N THR A 36 -3.79 -4.63 2.33
CA THR A 36 -3.40 -3.88 1.13
C THR A 36 -1.92 -3.50 1.20
N ASP A 37 -1.30 -3.26 0.05
CA ASP A 37 0.11 -2.80 -0.01
C ASP A 37 0.35 -1.56 0.88
N ARG A 38 -0.62 -0.62 0.88
CA ARG A 38 -0.61 0.60 1.72
C ARG A 38 -0.62 0.26 3.21
N GLU A 39 -1.50 -0.65 3.61
CA GLU A 39 -1.61 -1.10 4.99
C GLU A 39 -0.36 -1.88 5.43
N ARG A 40 0.20 -2.69 4.54
CA ARG A 40 1.43 -3.44 4.81
C ARG A 40 2.60 -2.51 5.11
N VAL A 41 2.79 -1.43 4.34
CA VAL A 41 3.84 -0.42 4.62
C VAL A 41 3.59 0.30 5.93
N GLN A 42 2.37 0.74 6.21
CA GLN A 42 2.04 1.42 7.46
C GLN A 42 2.22 0.49 8.67
N GLN A 43 1.91 -0.80 8.54
CA GLN A 43 2.18 -1.81 9.55
C GLN A 43 3.68 -1.98 9.79
N LEU A 44 4.48 -2.09 8.72
CA LEU A 44 5.94 -2.14 8.81
C LEU A 44 6.51 -0.93 9.57
N LEU A 45 6.01 0.27 9.27
CA LEU A 45 6.43 1.48 9.96
C LEU A 45 6.07 1.42 11.45
N ARG A 46 4.83 1.02 11.80
CA ARG A 46 4.40 0.87 13.19
C ARG A 46 5.28 -0.12 13.97
N GLU A 47 5.56 -1.28 13.37
CA GLU A 47 6.42 -2.31 13.95
C GLU A 47 7.86 -1.82 14.18
N ASN A 48 8.33 -0.85 13.38
CA ASN A 48 9.66 -0.24 13.49
C ASN A 48 9.66 1.07 14.31
N GLY A 49 8.69 1.27 15.21
CA GLY A 49 8.63 2.47 16.05
C GLY A 49 8.13 3.72 15.31
N GLY A 50 7.28 3.49 14.30
CA GLY A 50 6.65 4.51 13.46
C GLY A 50 7.54 5.12 12.40
N ARG A 51 8.76 4.61 12.19
CA ARG A 51 9.71 5.11 11.19
C ARG A 51 10.65 4.03 10.69
N MET A 52 11.04 4.08 9.43
CA MET A 52 11.92 3.09 8.81
C MET A 52 12.66 3.70 7.62
N LYS A 53 13.89 3.26 7.35
CA LYS A 53 14.58 3.67 6.12
C LYS A 53 13.90 3.06 4.90
N GLN A 54 13.81 3.80 3.80
CA GLN A 54 13.21 3.29 2.57
C GLN A 54 13.94 2.05 2.02
N SER A 55 15.26 1.97 2.16
CA SER A 55 16.04 0.76 1.84
C SER A 55 15.55 -0.45 2.62
N GLN A 56 15.39 -0.30 3.94
CA GLN A 56 14.86 -1.38 4.78
C GLN A 56 13.42 -1.74 4.42
N ILE A 57 12.58 -0.78 4.01
CA ILE A 57 11.23 -1.09 3.50
C ILE A 57 11.34 -1.96 2.24
N VAL A 58 12.22 -1.59 1.29
CA VAL A 58 12.48 -2.40 0.08
C VAL A 58 12.99 -3.79 0.44
N ASP A 59 13.86 -3.92 1.43
CA ASP A 59 14.42 -5.22 1.85
C ASP A 59 13.39 -6.10 2.60
N SER A 60 12.34 -5.48 3.16
CA SER A 60 11.31 -6.16 3.96
C SER A 60 10.09 -6.60 3.15
N VAL A 61 10.03 -6.24 1.86
CA VAL A 61 8.92 -6.57 0.97
C VAL A 61 9.45 -7.14 -0.35
N ASP A 62 8.79 -8.15 -0.89
CA ASP A 62 9.12 -8.74 -2.21
C ASP A 62 8.58 -7.89 -3.38
N TRP A 63 8.76 -6.57 -3.33
CA TRP A 63 8.32 -5.64 -4.37
C TRP A 63 9.49 -4.95 -5.04
N SER A 64 9.31 -4.57 -6.30
CA SER A 64 10.33 -3.79 -7.00
C SER A 64 10.52 -2.41 -6.34
N LYS A 65 11.75 -1.90 -6.37
CA LYS A 65 12.08 -0.54 -5.90
C LYS A 65 11.16 0.53 -6.50
N ALA A 66 10.80 0.39 -7.77
CA ALA A 66 9.87 1.29 -8.45
C ALA A 66 8.46 1.23 -7.87
N LYS A 67 7.94 0.03 -7.56
CA LYS A 67 6.65 -0.14 -6.90
C LYS A 67 6.65 0.51 -5.51
N VAL A 68 7.67 0.24 -4.69
CA VAL A 68 7.82 0.87 -3.37
C VAL A 68 7.88 2.39 -3.49
N SER A 69 8.68 2.92 -4.42
CA SER A 69 8.81 4.35 -4.61
C SER A 69 7.49 5.03 -4.99
N ARG A 70 6.69 4.40 -5.86
CA ARG A 70 5.36 4.92 -6.26
C ARG A 70 4.39 4.88 -5.09
N LEU A 71 4.31 3.74 -4.41
CA LEU A 71 3.44 3.57 -3.24
C LEU A 71 3.75 4.58 -2.13
N LEU A 72 5.04 4.81 -1.85
CA LEU A 72 5.44 5.80 -0.87
C LEU A 72 5.17 7.23 -1.36
N ALA A 73 5.19 7.51 -2.67
CA ALA A 73 4.77 8.81 -3.19
C ALA A 73 3.27 9.02 -2.97
N ASP A 74 2.45 8.02 -3.29
CA ASP A 74 1.00 8.07 -3.09
C ASP A 74 0.64 8.24 -1.60
N LEU A 75 1.31 7.52 -0.69
CA LEU A 75 1.07 7.65 0.75
C LEU A 75 1.50 9.01 1.32
N GLU A 76 2.53 9.63 0.73
CA GLU A 76 2.99 10.96 1.11
C GLU A 76 2.01 12.04 0.63
N ASP A 77 1.52 11.91 -0.61
CA ASP A 77 0.48 12.78 -1.18
C ASP A 77 -0.82 12.72 -0.35
N ASP A 78 -1.19 11.52 0.10
CA ASP A 78 -2.33 11.29 1.01
C ASP A 78 -2.08 11.74 2.47
N GLY A 79 -0.89 12.28 2.79
CA GLY A 79 -0.51 12.71 4.14
C GLY A 79 -0.42 11.58 5.17
N ARG A 80 -0.29 10.33 4.72
CA ARG A 80 -0.21 9.13 5.58
C ARG A 80 1.20 8.86 6.08
N ILE A 81 2.20 9.43 5.44
CA ILE A 81 3.62 9.36 5.82
C ILE A 81 4.32 10.68 5.50
N THR A 82 5.46 10.93 6.16
CA THR A 82 6.42 11.97 5.77
C THR A 82 7.75 11.32 5.37
N LYS A 83 8.43 11.86 4.35
CA LYS A 83 9.80 11.48 4.00
C LYS A 83 10.80 12.55 4.41
N LEU A 84 11.88 12.12 5.06
CA LEU A 84 12.97 12.98 5.48
C LEU A 84 14.29 12.46 4.92
N ARG A 85 15.17 13.38 4.52
CA ARG A 85 16.51 13.00 4.06
C ARG A 85 17.41 12.68 5.26
N LEU A 86 17.91 11.44 5.31
CA LEU A 86 18.87 10.99 6.32
C LEU A 86 20.16 10.55 5.62
N GLY A 87 21.10 11.49 5.48
CA GLY A 87 22.34 11.28 4.74
C GLY A 87 22.07 11.03 3.24
N ARG A 88 22.38 9.82 2.78
CA ARG A 88 22.16 9.38 1.37
C ARG A 88 20.86 8.62 1.16
N GLU A 89 20.11 8.35 2.23
CA GLU A 89 18.88 7.58 2.20
C GLU A 89 17.70 8.44 2.64
N ASN A 90 16.48 7.92 2.43
CA ASN A 90 15.26 8.55 2.93
C ASN A 90 14.76 7.77 4.15
N LEU A 91 14.44 8.49 5.21
CA LEU A 91 13.69 8.00 6.36
C LEU A 91 12.20 8.26 6.10
N VAL A 92 11.39 7.21 6.18
CA VAL A 92 9.94 7.29 6.07
C VAL A 92 9.36 7.24 7.48
N CYS A 93 8.47 8.17 7.82
CA CYS A 93 7.86 8.27 9.14
C CYS A 93 6.33 8.29 9.02
N LEU A 94 5.65 7.70 10.00
CA LEU A 94 4.24 8.00 10.23
C LEU A 94 4.10 9.43 10.80
N PRO A 95 2.94 10.07 10.62
CA PRO A 95 2.63 11.34 11.27
C PRO A 95 2.90 11.27 12.78
N GLY A 96 3.58 12.29 13.30
CA GLY A 96 3.95 12.38 14.71
C GLY A 96 5.17 11.56 15.14
N HIS A 97 5.71 10.68 14.29
CA HIS A 97 6.91 9.86 14.58
C HIS A 97 8.21 10.44 13.98
N GLU A 98 8.13 11.67 13.47
CA GLU A 98 9.24 12.40 12.89
C GLU A 98 10.31 12.73 13.95
N PRO A 99 11.60 12.75 13.58
CA PRO A 99 12.67 13.15 14.49
C PRO A 99 12.42 14.57 15.02
N THR A 100 12.68 14.81 16.31
CA THR A 100 12.53 16.15 16.93
C THR A 100 13.34 17.23 16.22
N ALA A 101 14.49 16.86 15.62
CA ALA A 101 15.33 17.77 14.84
C ALA A 101 14.73 18.17 13.47
N SER A 102 13.64 17.54 13.05
CA SER A 102 12.96 17.79 11.78
C SER A 102 11.66 18.58 11.94
N LYS A 103 11.17 18.72 13.18
CA LYS A 103 10.11 19.68 13.48
C LYS A 103 10.74 21.07 13.48
N SER A 104 10.77 21.73 12.33
CA SER A 104 10.91 23.18 12.32
C SER A 104 9.81 23.77 13.22
N PRO A 105 10.12 24.67 14.16
CA PRO A 105 9.17 25.17 15.17
C PRO A 105 8.09 26.10 14.58
N GLU A 106 7.67 25.92 13.34
CA GLU A 106 6.86 26.87 12.57
C GLU A 106 5.40 26.43 12.41
N GLN A 107 4.77 25.88 13.45
CA GLN A 107 3.30 25.95 13.61
C GLN A 107 2.94 26.23 15.07
N VAL A 108 3.48 27.34 15.59
CA VAL A 108 2.76 28.11 16.61
C VAL A 108 1.71 28.89 15.84
N ASN A 109 0.48 28.37 15.81
CA ASN A 109 -0.66 29.23 15.51
C ASN A 109 -0.78 30.20 16.68
N ASP A 110 -0.47 31.46 16.42
CA ASP A 110 -0.77 32.61 17.28
C ASP A 110 -2.31 32.75 17.31
N ASP A 111 -2.87 32.68 18.53
CA ASP A 111 -4.23 33.04 19.00
C ASP A 111 -5.47 32.55 18.20
#